data_AF-A0A922D4S4-F1
#
_entry.id   AF-A0A922D4S4-F1
#
_cell.length_a   1.000
_cell.length_b   1.000
_cell.length_c   1.000
_cell.angle_alpha   90.00
_cell.angle_beta   90.00
_cell.angle_gamma   90.00
#
_symmetry.space_group_name_H-M   'P 1'
#
loop_
_entity.id
_entity.type
_entity.pdbx_description
1 polymer ?
#
loop_
_entity_poly.entity_id
_entity_poly.type
_entity_poly.pdbx_seq_one_letter_code
_entity_poly.pdbx_strand_id
1 'polypeptide(L)'
;MGWRGVFYSLFFLLKLVESSGGSGKMWLLNLGAESTIFSSWSIFSASIFVAVAVVLSMYLIFEHLAAYNQPEEQKFLIGLILMVPVYALESLLSLLNSDAAFNCEVIRDCYEAFALYCFERYLIACLGTLDASIINLLSRGRQYHDRSSEPFF
;
A
#
# COMPACT_ATOMS: atom_id res chain seq x y z
N MET A 1 -4.00 19.53 -10.42
CA MET A 1 -5.28 19.47 -11.15
C MET A 1 -6.06 18.22 -10.72
N GLY A 2 -7.36 18.36 -10.46
CA GLY A 2 -8.35 17.28 -10.54
C GLY A 2 -8.55 16.31 -9.36
N TRP A 3 -7.52 15.91 -8.63
CA TRP A 3 -7.65 14.65 -7.86
C TRP A 3 -8.52 14.74 -6.60
N ARG A 4 -8.57 15.89 -5.93
CA ARG A 4 -9.40 16.11 -4.73
C ARG A 4 -10.89 15.82 -4.97
N GLY A 5 -11.40 16.03 -6.19
CA GLY A 5 -12.79 15.74 -6.55
C GLY A 5 -13.13 14.25 -6.58
N VAL A 6 -12.17 13.39 -6.91
CA VAL A 6 -12.38 11.93 -6.94
C VAL A 6 -12.54 11.38 -5.52
N PHE A 7 -11.75 11.89 -4.56
CA PHE A 7 -11.88 11.51 -3.15
C PHE A 7 -13.22 11.93 -2.57
N TYR A 8 -13.67 13.16 -2.82
CA TYR A 8 -15.00 13.61 -2.35
C TYR A 8 -16.14 12.87 -3.04
N SER A 9 -16.01 12.52 -4.33
CA SER A 9 -17.03 11.75 -5.05
C SER A 9 -17.12 10.30 -4.57
N LEU A 10 -15.98 9.64 -4.31
CA LEU A 10 -15.95 8.29 -3.76
C LEU A 10 -16.50 8.24 -2.32
N PHE A 11 -16.13 9.23 -1.51
CA PHE A 11 -16.65 9.40 -0.14
C PHE A 11 -18.15 9.74 -0.13
N PHE A 12 -18.63 10.51 -1.11
CA PHE A 12 -20.04 10.86 -1.29
C PHE A 12 -20.89 9.67 -1.76
N LEU A 13 -20.39 8.83 -2.68
CA LEU A 13 -21.07 7.60 -3.09
C LEU A 13 -21.15 6.56 -1.97
N LEU A 14 -20.11 6.46 -1.13
CA LEU A 14 -20.10 5.65 0.09
C LEU A 14 -21.12 6.13 1.13
N LYS A 15 -21.32 7.44 1.26
CA LYS A 15 -22.35 8.01 2.13
C LYS A 15 -23.77 7.88 1.57
N LEU A 16 -23.91 7.81 0.24
CA LEU A 16 -25.21 7.65 -0.43
C LEU A 16 -25.74 6.21 -0.33
N VAL A 17 -24.85 5.21 -0.38
CA VAL A 17 -25.25 3.80 -0.16
C VAL A 17 -25.64 3.50 1.30
N GLU A 18 -25.19 4.35 2.25
CA GLU A 18 -25.56 4.30 3.67
C GLU A 18 -26.93 4.95 3.94
N SER A 19 -27.41 5.84 3.07
CA SER A 19 -28.66 6.58 3.25
C SER A 19 -29.93 5.82 2.81
N SER A 20 -29.80 4.67 2.14
CA SER A 20 -30.96 3.85 1.74
C SER A 20 -31.35 2.81 2.79
N GLY A 21 -30.62 2.73 3.90
CA GLY A 21 -30.77 1.69 4.92
C GLY A 21 -31.40 2.22 6.21
N GLY A 22 -32.63 2.73 6.16
CA GLY A 22 -33.33 3.05 7.39
C GLY A 22 -34.82 3.26 7.20
N SER A 23 -35.62 2.21 7.40
CA SER A 23 -36.89 2.26 8.16
C SER A 23 -37.68 0.94 8.07
N GLY A 24 -37.97 0.32 9.24
CA GLY A 24 -38.91 -0.79 9.41
C GLY A 24 -38.27 -2.02 10.09
N LYS A 25 -38.17 -2.12 11.42
CA LYS A 25 -39.26 -2.51 12.35
C LYS A 25 -40.05 -3.72 11.81
N MET A 26 -40.21 -4.87 12.46
CA MET A 26 -39.90 -5.30 13.82
C MET A 26 -40.25 -6.81 13.88
N TRP A 27 -39.40 -7.61 14.51
CA TRP A 27 -39.83 -8.63 15.50
C TRP A 27 -40.38 -10.03 15.09
N LEU A 28 -40.30 -10.53 13.86
CA LEU A 28 -40.80 -11.91 13.55
C LEU A 28 -39.86 -12.87 12.79
N LEU A 29 -38.67 -12.44 12.35
CA LEU A 29 -37.72 -13.25 11.55
C LEU A 29 -36.39 -13.57 12.28
N ASN A 30 -36.38 -13.44 13.61
CA ASN A 30 -35.18 -13.20 14.42
C ASN A 30 -34.44 -14.46 14.91
N LEU A 31 -34.30 -15.52 14.09
CA LEU A 31 -33.42 -16.65 14.46
C LEU A 31 -32.76 -17.32 13.25
N GLY A 32 -33.41 -17.29 12.08
CA GLY A 32 -32.83 -17.79 10.82
C GLY A 32 -32.17 -16.71 9.95
N ALA A 33 -32.62 -15.45 10.05
CA ALA A 33 -32.08 -14.34 9.26
C ALA A 33 -30.91 -13.60 9.91
N GLU A 34 -30.69 -13.77 11.23
CA GLU A 34 -29.61 -13.09 11.97
C GLU A 34 -28.22 -13.38 11.37
N SER A 35 -27.98 -14.61 10.91
CA SER A 35 -26.73 -15.02 10.25
C SER A 35 -26.49 -14.30 8.91
N THR A 36 -27.54 -14.08 8.12
CA THR A 36 -27.48 -13.39 6.81
C THR A 36 -27.35 -11.87 6.95
N ILE A 37 -27.97 -11.29 7.98
CA ILE A 37 -27.86 -9.88 8.31
C ILE A 37 -26.44 -9.59 8.80
N PHE A 38 -25.91 -10.39 9.72
CA PHE A 38 -24.55 -10.23 10.24
C PHE A 38 -23.51 -10.31 9.12
N SER A 39 -23.64 -11.27 8.20
CA SER A 39 -22.78 -11.36 7.01
C SER A 39 -22.85 -10.09 6.15
N SER A 40 -24.03 -9.50 5.98
CA SER A 40 -24.20 -8.28 5.19
C SER A 40 -23.50 -7.06 5.82
N TRP A 41 -23.57 -6.90 7.15
CA TRP A 41 -22.83 -5.85 7.87
C TRP A 41 -21.31 -6.09 7.83
N SER A 42 -20.88 -7.35 7.88
CA SER A 42 -19.47 -7.72 7.73
C SER A 42 -18.92 -7.40 6.33
N ILE A 43 -19.67 -7.71 5.27
CA ILE A 43 -19.29 -7.37 3.89
C ILE A 43 -19.19 -5.84 3.73
N PHE A 44 -20.16 -5.10 4.27
CA PHE A 44 -20.19 -3.64 4.17
C PHE A 44 -18.99 -2.99 4.88
N SER A 45 -18.72 -3.39 6.12
CA SER A 45 -17.58 -2.88 6.90
C SER A 45 -16.23 -3.28 6.28
N ALA A 46 -16.08 -4.51 5.79
CA ALA A 46 -14.89 -4.95 5.07
C ALA A 46 -14.66 -4.12 3.80
N SER A 47 -15.71 -3.91 3.00
CA SER A 47 -15.64 -3.11 1.76
C SER A 47 -15.16 -1.67 2.01
N ILE A 48 -15.65 -1.03 3.07
CA ILE A 48 -15.19 0.32 3.47
C ILE A 48 -13.70 0.32 3.77
N PHE A 49 -13.23 -0.65 4.55
CA PHE A 49 -11.83 -0.71 4.98
C PHE A 49 -10.89 -1.00 3.79
N VAL A 50 -11.31 -1.89 2.89
CA VAL A 50 -10.60 -2.16 1.62
C VAL A 50 -10.53 -0.91 0.75
N ALA A 51 -11.63 -0.16 0.63
CA ALA A 51 -11.65 1.09 -0.13
C ALA A 51 -10.66 2.10 0.46
N VAL A 52 -10.62 2.26 1.79
CA VAL A 52 -9.65 3.14 2.47
C VAL A 52 -8.21 2.67 2.21
N ALA A 53 -7.93 1.37 2.30
CA ALA A 53 -6.61 0.81 2.03
C ALA A 53 -6.14 1.06 0.59
N VAL A 54 -7.01 0.87 -0.40
CA VAL A 54 -6.73 1.15 -1.81
C VAL A 54 -6.46 2.63 -2.04
N VAL A 55 -7.28 3.50 -1.45
CA VAL A 55 -7.16 4.95 -1.58
C VAL A 55 -5.86 5.48 -0.96
N LEU A 56 -5.50 5.00 0.23
CA LEU A 56 -4.23 5.33 0.88
C LEU A 56 -3.04 4.81 0.07
N SER A 57 -3.10 3.57 -0.42
CA SER A 57 -2.01 2.98 -1.22
C SER A 57 -1.79 3.76 -2.50
N MET A 58 -2.87 4.17 -3.18
CA MET A 58 -2.77 5.06 -4.33
C MET A 58 -2.14 6.40 -3.93
N TYR A 59 -2.57 7.03 -2.83
CA TYR A 59 -1.95 8.28 -2.35
C TYR A 59 -0.42 8.15 -2.19
N LEU A 60 0.05 7.11 -1.50
CA LEU A 60 1.48 6.86 -1.30
C LEU A 60 2.21 6.69 -2.64
N ILE A 61 1.63 5.92 -3.56
CA ILE A 61 2.20 5.71 -4.90
C ILE A 61 2.36 7.05 -5.62
N PHE A 62 1.33 7.89 -5.66
CA PHE A 62 1.42 9.17 -6.35
C PHE A 62 2.37 10.16 -5.67
N GLU A 63 2.48 10.17 -4.34
CA GLU A 63 3.47 10.99 -3.65
C GLU A 63 4.90 10.55 -3.99
N HIS A 64 5.15 9.25 -4.04
CA HIS A 64 6.41 8.72 -4.56
C HIS A 64 6.61 9.13 -6.02
N LEU A 65 5.61 8.95 -6.90
CA LEU A 65 5.72 9.37 -8.30
C LEU A 65 5.93 10.88 -8.48
N ALA A 66 5.45 11.72 -7.56
CA ALA A 66 5.63 13.17 -7.64
C ALA A 66 7.06 13.61 -7.30
N ALA A 67 7.79 12.83 -6.49
CA ALA A 67 9.20 13.05 -6.17
C ALA A 67 10.17 12.41 -7.20
N TYR A 68 9.72 12.24 -8.45
CA TYR A 68 10.40 11.48 -9.51
C TYR A 68 11.81 12.00 -9.82
N ASN A 69 12.83 11.29 -9.35
CA ASN A 69 14.23 11.57 -9.67
C ASN A 69 14.94 10.36 -10.33
N GLN A 70 14.49 9.12 -10.10
CA GLN A 70 15.07 7.91 -10.69
C GLN A 70 14.00 6.81 -10.96
N PRO A 71 13.62 6.59 -12.23
CA PRO A 71 12.55 5.64 -12.60
C PRO A 71 12.93 4.17 -12.41
N GLU A 72 14.25 3.88 -12.33
CA GLU A 72 14.82 2.54 -12.14
C GLU A 72 14.40 1.91 -10.81
N GLU A 73 14.42 2.71 -9.75
CA GLU A 73 14.29 2.23 -8.36
C GLU A 73 12.86 2.36 -7.83
N GLN A 74 12.10 3.36 -8.30
CA GLN A 74 10.73 3.60 -7.84
C GLN A 74 9.73 2.54 -8.25
N LYS A 75 9.95 1.88 -9.40
CA LYS A 75 9.11 0.76 -9.86
C LYS A 75 9.13 -0.43 -8.89
N PHE A 76 10.21 -0.62 -8.14
CA PHE A 76 10.30 -1.65 -7.10
C PHE A 76 9.50 -1.29 -5.85
N LEU A 77 9.54 -0.03 -5.41
CA LEU A 77 8.79 0.44 -4.25
C LEU A 77 7.27 0.43 -4.48
N ILE A 78 6.82 0.72 -5.70
CA ILE A 78 5.40 0.65 -6.08
C ILE A 78 4.86 -0.77 -5.92
N GLY A 79 5.66 -1.79 -6.24
CA GLY A 79 5.31 -3.20 -6.01
C GLY A 79 5.14 -3.54 -4.53
N LEU A 80 5.92 -2.91 -3.63
CA LEU A 80 5.75 -3.10 -2.19
C LEU A 80 4.46 -2.46 -1.67
N ILE A 81 4.14 -1.24 -2.12
CA ILE A 81 2.93 -0.52 -1.68
C ILE A 81 1.65 -1.19 -2.20
N LEU A 82 1.71 -1.74 -3.42
CA LEU A 82 0.60 -2.49 -4.02
C LEU A 82 0.32 -3.84 -3.33
N MET A 83 1.17 -4.31 -2.42
CA MET A 83 0.87 -5.46 -1.55
C MET A 83 -0.38 -5.21 -0.69
N VAL A 84 -0.44 -4.05 -0.01
CA VAL A 84 -1.54 -3.71 0.92
C VAL A 84 -2.93 -3.81 0.29
N PRO A 85 -3.23 -3.22 -0.89
CA PRO A 85 -4.55 -3.32 -1.50
C PRO A 85 -4.83 -4.72 -2.06
N VAL A 86 -3.83 -5.47 -2.54
CA VAL A 86 -4.00 -6.84 -3.03
C VAL A 86 -4.49 -7.76 -1.89
N TYR A 87 -3.86 -7.66 -0.72
CA TYR A 87 -4.26 -8.44 0.46
C TYR A 87 -5.63 -8.02 0.99
N ALA A 88 -5.92 -6.71 0.98
CA ALA A 88 -7.24 -6.21 1.38
C ALA A 88 -8.35 -6.75 0.46
N LEU A 89 -8.12 -6.76 -0.86
CA LEU A 89 -9.05 -7.31 -1.84
C LEU A 89 -9.22 -8.83 -1.71
N GLU A 90 -8.14 -9.56 -1.47
CA GLU A 90 -8.17 -11.02 -1.25
C GLU A 90 -9.04 -11.37 -0.02
N SER A 91 -8.88 -10.63 1.08
CA SER A 91 -9.72 -10.80 2.27
C SER A 91 -11.21 -10.57 1.99
N LEU A 92 -11.56 -9.57 1.16
CA LEU A 92 -12.95 -9.34 0.74
C LEU A 92 -13.46 -10.43 -0.21
N LEU A 93 -12.61 -10.92 -1.12
CA LEU A 93 -12.97 -11.97 -2.07
C LEU A 93 -13.23 -13.29 -1.36
N SER A 94 -12.41 -13.64 -0.37
CA SER A 94 -12.62 -14.82 0.47
C SER A 94 -13.94 -14.77 1.25
N LEU A 95 -14.41 -13.56 1.58
CA LEU A 95 -15.68 -13.35 2.27
C LEU A 95 -16.89 -13.45 1.32
N LEU A 96 -16.69 -13.17 0.03
CA LEU A 96 -17.71 -13.26 -1.01
C LEU A 96 -17.84 -14.65 -1.63
N ASN A 97 -16.72 -15.33 -1.89
CA ASN A 97 -16.71 -16.62 -2.58
C ASN A 97 -15.58 -17.51 -2.06
N SER A 98 -15.93 -18.65 -1.44
CA SER A 98 -14.95 -19.61 -0.91
C SER A 98 -14.16 -20.31 -2.01
N ASP A 99 -14.72 -20.51 -3.21
CA ASP A 99 -14.01 -21.13 -4.34
C ASP A 99 -12.96 -20.22 -4.97
N ALA A 100 -13.11 -18.89 -4.83
CA ALA A 100 -12.14 -17.93 -5.31
C ALA A 100 -10.88 -17.86 -4.42
N ALA A 101 -10.96 -18.38 -3.18
CA ALA A 101 -9.89 -18.32 -2.20
C ALA A 101 -8.61 -18.99 -2.70
N PHE A 102 -8.72 -20.17 -3.34
CA PHE A 102 -7.55 -20.90 -3.83
C PHE A 102 -6.81 -20.14 -4.94
N ASN A 103 -7.54 -19.57 -5.90
CA ASN A 103 -6.91 -18.77 -6.97
C ASN A 103 -6.27 -17.49 -6.42
N CYS A 104 -6.90 -16.84 -5.43
CA CYS A 104 -6.35 -15.66 -4.79
C CYS A 104 -5.09 -15.95 -3.97
N GLU A 105 -5.06 -17.08 -3.26
CA GLU A 105 -3.90 -17.54 -2.50
C GLU A 105 -2.68 -17.75 -3.42
N VAL A 106 -2.84 -18.43 -4.55
CA VAL A 106 -1.73 -18.63 -5.51
C VAL A 106 -1.22 -17.30 -6.09
N ILE A 107 -2.12 -16.37 -6.43
CA ILE A 107 -1.73 -15.05 -6.94
C ILE A 107 -0.98 -14.26 -5.86
N ARG A 108 -1.42 -14.34 -4.61
CA ARG A 108 -0.80 -13.69 -3.46
C ARG A 108 0.61 -14.21 -3.22
N ASP A 109 0.80 -15.52 -3.24
CA ASP A 109 2.11 -16.15 -3.04
C ASP A 109 3.09 -15.77 -4.17
N CYS A 110 2.61 -15.70 -5.43
CA CYS A 110 3.41 -15.22 -6.56
C CYS A 110 3.77 -13.73 -6.41
N TYR A 111 2.85 -12.92 -5.92
CA TYR A 111 3.08 -11.49 -5.70
C TYR A 111 4.09 -11.26 -4.58
N GLU A 112 4.06 -12.07 -3.53
CA GLU A 112 5.01 -11.99 -2.41
C GLU A 112 6.44 -12.24 -2.89
N ALA A 113 6.66 -13.24 -3.75
CA ALA A 113 7.96 -13.49 -4.37
C ALA A 113 8.44 -12.31 -5.22
N PHE A 114 7.53 -11.70 -6.00
CA PHE A 114 7.84 -10.50 -6.77
C PHE A 114 8.17 -9.30 -5.87
N ALA A 115 7.43 -9.10 -4.78
CA ALA A 115 7.63 -8.01 -3.84
C ALA A 115 8.98 -8.15 -3.11
N LEU A 116 9.36 -9.37 -2.70
CA LEU A 116 10.66 -9.65 -2.09
C LEU A 116 11.81 -9.37 -3.06
N TYR A 117 11.68 -9.74 -4.34
CA TYR A 117 12.67 -9.41 -5.36
C TYR A 117 12.82 -7.89 -5.53
N CYS A 118 11.69 -7.15 -5.58
CA CYS A 118 11.70 -5.70 -5.65
C CYS A 118 12.39 -5.07 -4.42
N PHE A 119 12.07 -5.59 -3.24
CA PHE A 119 12.64 -5.15 -1.98
C PHE A 119 14.15 -5.38 -1.90
N GLU A 120 14.63 -6.55 -2.33
CA GLU A 120 16.05 -6.86 -2.38
C GLU A 120 16.82 -5.88 -3.28
N ARG A 121 16.30 -5.63 -4.48
CA ARG A 121 16.92 -4.67 -5.43
C ARG A 121 16.95 -3.26 -4.86
N TYR A 122 15.93 -2.85 -4.13
CA TYR A 122 15.89 -1.58 -3.42
C TYR A 122 16.94 -1.49 -2.32
N LEU A 123 17.12 -2.55 -1.52
CA LEU A 123 18.16 -2.60 -0.48
C LEU A 123 19.58 -2.53 -1.08
N ILE A 124 19.82 -3.24 -2.17
CA ILE A 124 21.13 -3.22 -2.86
C ILE A 124 21.45 -1.81 -3.36
N ALA A 125 20.48 -1.09 -3.94
CA ALA A 125 20.65 0.29 -4.36
C ALA A 125 20.96 1.23 -3.20
N CYS A 126 20.24 1.07 -2.09
CA CYS A 126 20.46 1.84 -0.86
C CYS A 126 21.86 1.59 -0.27
N LEU A 127 22.32 0.33 -0.25
CA LEU A 127 23.66 -0.05 0.23
C LEU A 127 24.77 0.49 -0.68
N GLY A 128 24.63 0.36 -2.00
CA GLY A 128 25.63 0.89 -2.94
C GLY A 128 25.79 2.41 -2.83
N THR A 129 24.69 3.13 -2.59
CA THR A 129 24.72 4.58 -2.33
C THR A 129 25.40 4.91 -1.00
N LEU A 130 25.13 4.12 0.04
CA LEU A 130 25.76 4.29 1.34
C LEU A 130 27.27 4.07 1.26
N ASP A 131 27.73 3.00 0.62
CA ASP A 131 29.16 2.70 0.47
C ASP A 131 29.88 3.82 -0.28
N ALA A 132 29.30 4.32 -1.37
CA ALA A 132 29.84 5.45 -2.12
C ALA A 132 29.95 6.72 -1.24
N SER A 133 28.94 6.98 -0.40
CA SER A 133 28.94 8.14 0.50
C SER A 133 30.02 8.03 1.59
N ILE A 134 30.20 6.83 2.18
CA ILE A 134 31.21 6.58 3.22
C ILE A 134 32.61 6.74 2.63
N ILE A 135 32.86 6.20 1.43
CA ILE A 135 34.16 6.36 0.74
C ILE A 135 34.45 7.85 0.49
N ASN A 136 33.45 8.63 0.07
CA ASN A 136 33.59 10.07 -0.14
C ASN A 136 33.92 10.83 1.16
N LEU A 137 33.31 10.43 2.29
CA LEU A 137 33.60 11.02 3.60
C LEU A 137 35.00 10.65 4.10
N LEU A 138 35.42 9.39 3.94
CA LEU A 138 36.76 8.93 4.33
C LEU A 138 37.86 9.58 3.50
N SER A 139 37.65 9.73 2.19
CA SER A 139 38.59 10.41 1.29
C SER A 139 38.70 11.90 1.60
N ARG A 140 37.59 12.59 1.95
CA ARG A 140 37.61 13.96 2.46
C ARG A 140 38.34 14.09 3.80
N GLY A 141 38.12 13.17 4.73
CA GLY A 141 38.83 13.12 6.00
C GLY A 141 40.35 12.96 5.83
N ARG A 142 40.77 12.09 4.91
CA ARG A 142 42.19 11.89 4.56
C ARG A 142 42.82 13.16 3.96
N GLN A 143 42.12 13.83 3.03
CA GLN A 143 42.62 15.09 2.46
C GLN A 143 42.77 16.21 3.50
N TYR A 144 41.92 16.25 4.52
CA TYR A 144 42.08 17.21 5.61
C TYR A 144 43.35 16.93 6.43
N HIS A 145 43.61 15.65 6.71
CA HIS A 145 44.81 15.23 7.43
C HIS A 145 46.09 15.58 6.64
N ASP A 146 46.14 15.28 5.33
CA ASP A 146 47.28 15.62 4.47
C ASP A 146 47.51 17.13 4.38
N ARG A 147 46.43 17.93 4.29
CA ARG A 147 46.55 19.41 4.24
C ARG A 147 47.02 20.02 5.56
N SER A 148 46.73 19.38 6.70
CA SER A 148 47.19 19.83 8.02
C SER A 148 48.64 19.45 8.35
N SER A 149 49.23 18.55 7.56
CA SER A 149 50.62 18.10 7.73
C SER A 149 51.60 18.76 6.75
N GLU A 150 51.12 19.61 5.85
CA GLU A 150 51.97 20.51 5.07
C GLU A 150 52.55 21.59 6.00
N PRO A 151 53.89 21.70 6.12
CA PRO A 151 54.50 22.73 6.95
C PRO A 151 54.24 24.11 6.33
N PHE A 152 53.74 25.04 7.15
CA PHE A 152 53.72 26.47 6.85
C PHE A 152 55.16 26.94 6.63
N PHE A 153 55.58 27.04 5.37
CA PHE A 153 56.84 27.65 4.97
C PHE A 153 56.60 29.07 4.47
#